data_AF-A0A976IEE2-F1
#
_entry.id   AF-A0A976IEE2-F1
#
_cell.length_a   1.000
_cell.length_b   1.000
_cell.length_c   1.000
_cell.angle_alpha   90.00
_cell.angle_beta   90.00
_cell.angle_gamma   90.00
#
_symmetry.space_group_name_H-M   'P 1'
#
loop_
_entity.id
_entity.type
_entity.pdbx_description
1 polymer ?
#
loop_
_entity_poly.entity_id
_entity_poly.type
_entity_poly.pdbx_seq_one_letter_code
_entity_poly.pdbx_strand_id
1 'polypeptide(L)'
;MSEPILAFIDCSAGIAGDMLLGALIDAGAPLEEITRGLESLQGIEGEWKLHIRQVWKGPGSIAGTKVDVESIYRHKGADAPAPNNRGHEHSHSHGHSHGHHHRHNHNMPTQNEIKNTQAASIEMTHDHSHDHVHDHDSRAQENPIGENEKEPMRNLNDIKKLIAESDLSEWVKEKSVAVFTLLAQAEAHTHGTLLEEIHFHEVGAIDSIVDTIGSILALDLLHVRQVHASFLPFSSGTVNCMHGVLPVPPPATFRLMIGVPVCPAPKGATGELVTPTGISLVKALASTFGEPPPFIPTHTGVGAGTKDFPEHANIVRVAIGMKVDPMATAKSYVNPAIRLAKRKDASYPFEMEKVVILETNVDDLNPQIVGYVSERLLSSHLALDVWQRPIQMKKNRPGVCLSILCRMEREQEIFETLFRETSTLGIRRIIIDRAFLHRKVVQVPAFGRSVDVKVAFLGDEVVNVHPEYAHCTAIAKEQKIPLLQVIDTVKNLVDTEIAQ
;
A
#
# COMPACT_ATOMS: atom_id res chain seq x y z
N MET A 1 18.33 10.88 -11.49
CA MET A 1 17.07 10.11 -11.64
C MET A 1 16.78 9.49 -10.29
N SER A 2 15.55 9.58 -9.80
CA SER A 2 15.12 8.85 -8.60
C SER A 2 15.08 7.35 -8.89
N GLU A 3 15.35 6.54 -7.88
CA GLU A 3 15.21 5.08 -8.00
C GLU A 3 13.73 4.71 -8.21
N PRO A 4 13.42 3.66 -9.00
CA PRO A 4 12.05 3.29 -9.28
C PRO A 4 11.35 2.79 -8.02
N ILE A 5 10.23 3.43 -7.68
CA ILE A 5 9.34 2.97 -6.62
C ILE A 5 8.62 1.71 -7.10
N LEU A 6 8.61 0.69 -6.25
CA LEU A 6 7.91 -0.57 -6.49
C LEU A 6 6.78 -0.80 -5.49
N ALA A 7 5.78 -1.56 -5.93
CA ALA A 7 4.73 -2.12 -5.10
C ALA A 7 4.86 -3.64 -5.05
N PHE A 8 4.76 -4.22 -3.86
CA PHE A 8 4.47 -5.63 -3.68
C PHE A 8 3.00 -5.80 -3.26
N ILE A 9 2.24 -6.60 -4.01
CA ILE A 9 0.84 -6.94 -3.76
C ILE A 9 0.78 -8.37 -3.24
N ASP A 10 0.51 -8.53 -1.94
CA ASP A 10 0.24 -9.81 -1.32
C ASP A 10 -1.23 -10.17 -1.48
N CYS A 11 -1.49 -11.05 -2.44
CA CYS A 11 -2.80 -11.60 -2.81
C CYS A 11 -3.10 -12.93 -2.09
N SER A 12 -2.28 -13.37 -1.13
CA SER A 12 -2.31 -14.74 -0.60
C SER A 12 -3.65 -15.14 0.07
N ALA A 13 -4.45 -14.17 0.52
CA ALA A 13 -5.80 -14.39 1.04
C ALA A 13 -6.93 -13.98 0.08
N GLY A 14 -6.61 -13.41 -1.09
CA GLY A 14 -7.57 -12.98 -2.10
C GLY A 14 -7.09 -11.77 -2.92
N ILE A 15 -7.75 -11.51 -4.06
CA ILE A 15 -7.57 -10.29 -4.86
C ILE A 15 -8.86 -9.95 -5.63
N ALA A 16 -9.26 -8.68 -5.53
CA ALA A 16 -10.32 -8.08 -6.32
C ALA A 16 -10.00 -6.60 -6.58
N GLY A 17 -10.81 -5.94 -7.42
CA GLY A 17 -10.60 -4.55 -7.82
C GLY A 17 -10.72 -3.59 -6.63
N ASP A 18 -11.89 -3.59 -6.00
CA ASP A 18 -12.23 -2.90 -4.75
C ASP A 18 -11.20 -3.12 -3.64
N MET A 19 -10.71 -4.35 -3.51
CA MET A 19 -9.66 -4.73 -2.56
C MET A 19 -8.34 -4.04 -2.89
N LEU A 20 -7.90 -4.07 -4.15
CA LEU A 20 -6.63 -3.44 -4.54
C LEU A 20 -6.71 -1.91 -4.42
N LEU A 21 -7.81 -1.31 -4.88
CA LEU A 21 -8.09 0.12 -4.74
C LEU A 21 -8.10 0.54 -3.26
N GLY A 22 -8.78 -0.22 -2.41
CA GLY A 22 -8.79 -0.01 -0.96
C GLY A 22 -7.41 -0.08 -0.32
N ALA A 23 -6.59 -1.08 -0.70
CA ALA A 23 -5.23 -1.21 -0.19
C ALA A 23 -4.29 -0.08 -0.66
N LEU A 24 -4.50 0.47 -1.85
CA LEU A 24 -3.70 1.58 -2.38
C LEU A 24 -4.10 2.93 -1.75
N ILE A 25 -5.39 3.14 -1.49
CA ILE A 25 -5.90 4.29 -0.72
C ILE A 25 -5.38 4.22 0.73
N ASP A 26 -5.43 3.05 1.37
CA ASP A 26 -4.90 2.80 2.72
C ASP A 26 -3.37 3.01 2.79
N ALA A 27 -2.65 2.67 1.71
CA ALA A 27 -1.22 2.97 1.56
C ALA A 27 -0.91 4.47 1.32
N GLY A 28 -1.94 5.31 1.17
CA GLY A 28 -1.83 6.77 1.10
C GLY A 28 -2.11 7.41 -0.26
N ALA A 29 -2.71 6.69 -1.23
CA ALA A 29 -3.10 7.30 -2.49
C ALA A 29 -4.19 8.38 -2.27
N PRO A 30 -4.05 9.58 -2.87
CA PRO A 30 -4.96 10.70 -2.61
C PRO A 30 -6.32 10.50 -3.29
N LEU A 31 -7.33 10.16 -2.48
CA LEU A 31 -8.72 9.92 -2.93
C LEU A 31 -9.27 11.03 -3.84
N GLU A 32 -9.07 12.30 -3.47
CA GLU A 32 -9.58 13.46 -4.22
C GLU A 32 -9.02 13.53 -5.66
N GLU A 33 -7.79 13.05 -5.88
CA GLU A 33 -7.15 12.98 -7.20
C GLU A 33 -7.56 11.72 -7.96
N ILE A 34 -7.81 10.59 -7.27
CA ILE A 34 -8.39 9.38 -7.88
C ILE A 34 -9.79 9.70 -8.40
N THR A 35 -10.63 10.34 -7.57
CA THR A 35 -11.98 10.78 -7.93
C THR A 35 -11.94 11.72 -9.13
N ARG A 36 -11.11 12.77 -9.11
CA ARG A 36 -10.99 13.71 -10.25
C ARG A 36 -10.48 13.02 -11.53
N GLY A 37 -9.58 12.05 -11.41
CA GLY A 37 -9.13 11.24 -12.53
C GLY A 37 -10.26 10.41 -13.15
N LEU A 38 -11.08 9.76 -12.31
CA LEU A 38 -12.24 8.99 -12.75
C LEU A 38 -13.38 9.88 -13.30
N GLU A 39 -13.58 11.08 -12.76
CA GLU A 39 -14.54 12.07 -13.27
C GLU A 39 -14.21 12.51 -14.71
N SER A 40 -12.94 12.44 -15.14
CA SER A 40 -12.55 12.74 -16.53
C SER A 40 -12.98 11.69 -17.58
N LEU A 41 -13.56 10.56 -17.16
CA LEU A 41 -14.09 9.52 -18.04
C LEU A 41 -15.48 9.92 -18.59
N GLN A 42 -15.48 10.74 -19.64
CA GLN A 42 -16.68 11.26 -20.31
C GLN A 42 -17.61 10.13 -20.78
N GLY A 43 -18.66 9.83 -20.00
CA GLY A 43 -19.57 8.70 -20.23
C GLY A 43 -19.76 7.75 -19.04
N ILE A 44 -19.22 8.09 -17.87
CA ILE A 44 -19.67 7.60 -16.54
C ILE A 44 -19.88 8.75 -15.52
N GLU A 45 -19.91 10.00 -15.98
CA GLU A 45 -19.96 11.18 -15.10
C GLU A 45 -21.28 11.23 -14.31
N GLY A 46 -21.18 11.32 -12.98
CA GLY A 46 -22.34 11.30 -12.07
C GLY A 46 -23.03 9.94 -11.92
N GLU A 47 -22.61 8.91 -12.67
CA GLU A 47 -23.21 7.57 -12.61
C GLU A 47 -22.74 6.73 -11.39
N TRP A 48 -21.73 7.19 -10.64
CA TRP A 48 -21.14 6.45 -9.52
C TRP A 48 -20.78 7.33 -8.31
N LYS A 49 -20.61 6.69 -7.15
CA LYS A 49 -19.95 7.25 -5.96
C LYS A 49 -19.04 6.22 -5.30
N LEU A 50 -17.85 6.66 -4.89
CA LEU A 50 -16.94 5.87 -4.06
C LEU A 50 -17.28 6.06 -2.57
N HIS A 51 -17.72 4.98 -1.93
CA HIS A 51 -17.85 4.91 -0.47
C HIS A 51 -16.65 4.17 0.11
N ILE A 52 -16.03 4.73 1.16
CA ILE A 52 -14.83 4.18 1.79
C ILE A 52 -15.04 4.08 3.29
N ARG A 53 -14.81 2.89 3.84
CA ARG A 53 -15.01 2.59 5.27
C ARG A 53 -13.96 1.60 5.77
N GLN A 54 -13.50 1.77 7.01
CA GLN A 54 -12.73 0.71 7.66
C GLN A 54 -13.66 -0.40 8.14
N VAL A 55 -13.21 -1.64 7.94
CA VAL A 55 -13.87 -2.87 8.39
C VAL A 55 -12.84 -3.77 9.07
N TRP A 56 -13.32 -4.71 9.90
CA TRP A 56 -12.47 -5.66 10.61
C TRP A 56 -12.76 -7.07 10.09
N LYS A 57 -11.71 -7.80 9.70
CA LYS A 57 -11.80 -9.06 8.95
C LYS A 57 -11.09 -10.22 9.66
N GLY A 58 -11.70 -11.41 9.53
CA GLY A 58 -11.19 -12.67 10.07
C GLY A 58 -11.20 -12.75 11.62
N PRO A 59 -10.80 -13.90 12.19
CA PRO A 59 -10.90 -14.16 13.64
C PRO A 59 -10.00 -13.24 14.48
N GLY A 60 -8.94 -12.67 13.90
CA GLY A 60 -8.06 -11.71 14.55
C GLY A 60 -8.57 -10.27 14.56
N SER A 61 -9.74 -9.97 13.96
CA SER A 61 -10.24 -8.60 13.74
C SER A 61 -9.17 -7.70 13.10
N ILE A 62 -8.67 -8.10 11.92
CA ILE A 62 -7.67 -7.31 11.19
C ILE A 62 -8.38 -6.14 10.51
N ALA A 63 -7.99 -4.91 10.86
CA ALA A 63 -8.51 -3.71 10.21
C ALA A 63 -8.04 -3.65 8.74
N GLY A 64 -8.94 -3.24 7.85
CA GLY A 64 -8.65 -2.97 6.45
C GLY A 64 -9.65 -1.99 5.85
N THR A 65 -9.24 -1.28 4.81
CA THR A 65 -10.06 -0.32 4.10
C THR A 65 -10.89 -1.04 3.04
N LYS A 66 -12.22 -0.92 3.14
CA LYS A 66 -13.19 -1.42 2.16
C LYS A 66 -13.64 -0.25 1.29
N VAL A 67 -13.65 -0.49 -0.02
CA VAL A 67 -14.23 0.38 -1.04
C VAL A 67 -15.54 -0.26 -1.51
N ASP A 68 -16.57 0.56 -1.71
CA ASP A 68 -17.81 0.17 -2.35
C ASP A 68 -18.17 1.22 -3.41
N VAL A 69 -18.43 0.80 -4.65
CA VAL A 69 -18.91 1.68 -5.72
C VAL A 69 -20.43 1.62 -5.74
N GLU A 70 -21.09 2.73 -5.43
CA GLU A 70 -22.54 2.89 -5.61
C GLU A 70 -22.81 3.38 -7.04
N SER A 71 -23.28 2.50 -7.93
CA SER A 71 -23.83 2.87 -9.24
C SER A 71 -25.25 3.46 -9.08
N ILE A 72 -25.60 4.46 -9.89
CA ILE A 72 -26.99 4.96 -9.96
C ILE A 72 -27.95 3.90 -10.51
N TYR A 73 -27.44 2.95 -11.29
CA TYR A 73 -28.18 1.80 -11.81
C TYR A 73 -28.23 0.71 -10.73
N ARG A 74 -29.42 0.50 -10.15
CA ARG A 74 -29.62 -0.45 -9.06
C ARG A 74 -29.57 -1.90 -9.52
N HIS A 75 -28.38 -2.49 -9.46
CA HIS A 75 -28.24 -3.95 -9.49
C HIS A 75 -28.87 -4.60 -8.26
N LYS A 76 -29.61 -5.70 -8.47
CA LYS A 76 -29.92 -6.66 -7.41
C LYS A 76 -28.70 -7.54 -7.14
N GLY A 77 -27.68 -6.94 -6.51
CA GLY A 77 -26.70 -7.73 -5.75
C GLY A 77 -27.42 -8.59 -4.72
N ALA A 78 -26.88 -9.77 -4.40
CA ALA A 78 -27.54 -10.69 -3.47
C ALA A 78 -27.72 -10.03 -2.10
N ASP A 79 -28.98 -9.82 -1.69
CA ASP A 79 -29.32 -9.18 -0.43
C ASP A 79 -28.59 -9.85 0.75
N ALA A 80 -27.96 -9.04 1.61
CA ALA A 80 -27.49 -9.53 2.89
C ALA A 80 -28.71 -10.09 3.66
N PRO A 81 -28.65 -11.33 4.20
CA PRO A 81 -29.81 -11.95 4.83
C PRO A 81 -30.26 -11.10 6.02
N ALA A 82 -31.42 -10.47 5.89
CA ALA A 82 -31.92 -9.52 6.87
C ALA A 82 -32.01 -10.17 8.26
N PRO A 83 -31.63 -9.47 9.34
CA PRO A 83 -31.71 -10.01 10.70
C PRO A 83 -33.17 -10.29 11.03
N ASN A 84 -33.55 -11.57 11.00
CA ASN A 84 -34.95 -12.00 10.93
C ASN A 84 -35.65 -11.93 12.31
N ASN A 85 -35.79 -10.70 12.81
CA ASN A 85 -36.27 -10.41 14.16
C ASN A 85 -37.80 -10.42 14.25
N ARG A 86 -38.38 -11.62 14.13
CA ARG A 86 -39.75 -11.92 14.57
C ARG A 86 -39.75 -13.19 15.40
N GLY A 87 -39.56 -13.02 16.71
CA GLY A 87 -39.79 -14.09 17.66
C GLY A 87 -41.27 -14.47 17.72
N HIS A 88 -41.58 -15.71 17.39
CA HIS A 88 -42.76 -16.40 17.89
C HIS A 88 -42.31 -17.74 18.48
N GLU A 89 -42.26 -17.80 19.80
CA GLU A 89 -42.20 -19.07 20.50
C GLU A 89 -43.50 -19.83 20.24
N HIS A 90 -43.42 -21.09 19.83
CA HIS A 90 -44.38 -22.09 20.27
C HIS A 90 -43.70 -23.46 20.38
N SER A 91 -44.02 -24.15 21.46
CA SER A 91 -43.47 -25.44 21.85
C SER A 91 -44.34 -26.60 21.32
N HIS A 92 -43.73 -27.71 20.90
CA HIS A 92 -43.68 -28.94 21.69
C HIS A 92 -43.21 -30.19 20.90
N SER A 93 -42.15 -30.80 21.44
CA SER A 93 -41.99 -32.24 21.77
C SER A 93 -42.11 -33.39 20.74
N HIS A 94 -41.19 -34.34 20.97
CA HIS A 94 -41.18 -35.77 20.59
C HIS A 94 -40.91 -36.19 19.13
N GLY A 95 -40.09 -37.25 19.01
CA GLY A 95 -39.83 -37.97 17.76
C GLY A 95 -41.02 -38.84 17.33
N HIS A 96 -40.91 -39.65 16.27
CA HIS A 96 -39.89 -40.70 16.15
C HIS A 96 -39.32 -40.87 14.73
N SER A 97 -38.25 -41.65 14.64
CA SER A 97 -37.73 -42.21 13.39
C SER A 97 -38.66 -43.26 12.78
N HIS A 98 -38.92 -43.17 11.48
CA HIS A 98 -39.17 -44.35 10.64
C HIS A 98 -38.50 -44.16 9.27
N GLY A 99 -37.68 -45.13 8.88
CA GLY A 99 -37.15 -45.23 7.52
C GLY A 99 -37.91 -46.30 6.73
N HIS A 100 -38.17 -46.04 5.45
CA HIS A 100 -38.77 -47.01 4.54
C HIS A 100 -37.75 -47.53 3.53
N HIS A 101 -37.20 -48.71 3.79
CA HIS A 101 -36.50 -49.49 2.77
C HIS A 101 -37.50 -50.06 1.77
N HIS A 102 -37.33 -49.74 0.48
CA HIS A 102 -37.83 -50.59 -0.59
C HIS A 102 -36.72 -51.55 -1.05
N ARG A 103 -36.84 -52.82 -0.66
CA ARG A 103 -36.05 -53.91 -1.24
C ARG A 103 -36.71 -54.36 -2.54
N HIS A 104 -35.95 -54.40 -3.64
CA HIS A 104 -36.22 -55.34 -4.73
C HIS A 104 -35.17 -56.45 -4.67
N ASN A 105 -35.64 -57.69 -4.74
CA ASN A 105 -34.83 -58.90 -4.51
C ASN A 105 -34.66 -59.65 -5.83
N HIS A 106 -33.46 -59.63 -6.41
CA HIS A 106 -33.13 -60.42 -7.59
C HIS A 106 -32.55 -61.77 -7.18
N ASN A 107 -33.39 -62.81 -7.22
CA ASN A 107 -32.97 -64.19 -6.97
C ASN A 107 -32.51 -64.83 -8.28
N MET A 108 -31.25 -65.25 -8.35
CA MET A 108 -30.62 -65.82 -9.56
C MET A 108 -30.76 -67.36 -9.59
N PRO A 109 -31.28 -67.95 -10.68
CA PRO A 109 -31.02 -69.35 -11.04
C PRO A 109 -29.66 -69.51 -11.73
N THR A 110 -29.09 -70.72 -11.65
CA THR A 110 -27.80 -71.10 -12.26
C THR A 110 -27.95 -71.60 -13.70
N GLN A 111 -26.88 -71.45 -14.51
CA GLN A 111 -26.42 -72.30 -15.65
C GLN A 111 -27.50 -73.07 -16.46
N ASN A 112 -27.56 -73.01 -17.80
CA ASN A 112 -26.42 -73.14 -18.72
C ASN A 112 -26.78 -72.78 -20.19
N GLU A 113 -25.76 -72.50 -21.02
CA GLU A 113 -25.67 -72.78 -22.48
C GLU A 113 -26.64 -72.24 -23.58
N ILE A 114 -26.01 -71.84 -24.71
CA ILE A 114 -26.45 -71.95 -26.14
C ILE A 114 -27.36 -70.86 -26.80
N LYS A 115 -26.69 -70.06 -27.67
CA LYS A 115 -27.04 -69.53 -29.03
C LYS A 115 -28.36 -68.78 -29.33
N ASN A 116 -28.17 -67.66 -30.06
CA ASN A 116 -29.00 -67.07 -31.14
C ASN A 116 -30.54 -67.11 -31.07
N THR A 117 -31.17 -65.94 -31.05
CA THR A 117 -31.76 -65.31 -32.26
C THR A 117 -32.17 -63.85 -32.02
N GLN A 118 -32.42 -63.07 -33.08
CA GLN A 118 -32.86 -61.67 -33.02
C GLN A 118 -34.36 -61.55 -33.26
N ALA A 119 -35.08 -60.87 -32.36
CA ALA A 119 -36.44 -60.33 -32.51
C ALA A 119 -36.71 -59.39 -31.31
N ALA A 120 -37.47 -58.29 -31.40
CA ALA A 120 -37.91 -57.47 -32.54
C ALA A 120 -38.18 -56.03 -32.02
N SER A 121 -38.14 -54.99 -32.87
CA SER A 121 -38.24 -53.59 -32.40
C SER A 121 -38.88 -52.61 -33.39
N ILE A 122 -40.20 -52.74 -33.56
CA ILE A 122 -41.18 -51.83 -34.22
C ILE A 122 -42.51 -52.10 -33.46
N GLU A 123 -43.43 -51.20 -33.10
CA GLU A 123 -43.83 -49.81 -33.43
C GLU A 123 -44.10 -49.05 -32.09
N MET A 124 -43.80 -47.77 -31.89
CA MET A 124 -44.53 -46.55 -32.30
C MET A 124 -46.02 -46.45 -31.89
N THR A 125 -46.34 -45.52 -30.99
CA THR A 125 -47.56 -44.67 -31.00
C THR A 125 -47.28 -43.32 -30.31
N HIS A 126 -48.01 -42.28 -30.70
CA HIS A 126 -48.09 -40.99 -30.00
C HIS A 126 -49.48 -40.84 -29.37
N ASP A 127 -49.63 -39.92 -28.41
CA ASP A 127 -50.84 -39.11 -28.32
C ASP A 127 -50.51 -37.69 -27.76
N HIS A 128 -51.36 -36.72 -28.08
CA HIS A 128 -51.25 -35.31 -27.64
C HIS A 128 -52.64 -34.78 -27.25
N SER A 129 -52.75 -34.13 -26.09
CA SER A 129 -53.89 -33.24 -25.80
C SER A 129 -53.51 -32.12 -24.83
N HIS A 130 -54.04 -30.92 -25.10
CA HIS A 130 -54.01 -29.76 -24.22
C HIS A 130 -55.22 -29.79 -23.27
N ASP A 131 -55.16 -29.05 -22.16
CA ASP A 131 -56.29 -28.18 -21.79
C ASP A 131 -55.87 -27.01 -20.86
N HIS A 132 -56.80 -26.12 -20.57
CA HIS A 132 -56.60 -24.82 -19.89
C HIS A 132 -57.62 -24.68 -18.69
N VAL A 133 -57.98 -23.54 -18.07
CA VAL A 133 -57.82 -22.08 -18.28
C VAL A 133 -58.19 -21.30 -16.98
N HIS A 134 -57.76 -20.03 -16.81
CA HIS A 134 -58.31 -18.99 -15.88
C HIS A 134 -58.18 -19.25 -14.34
N ASP A 135 -58.21 -18.29 -13.39
CA ASP A 135 -57.87 -16.84 -13.28
C ASP A 135 -57.65 -16.53 -11.74
N HIS A 136 -57.75 -15.36 -11.06
CA HIS A 136 -58.24 -14.00 -11.34
C HIS A 136 -57.66 -12.91 -10.38
N ASP A 137 -57.85 -11.65 -10.77
CA ASP A 137 -57.89 -10.34 -10.05
C ASP A 137 -57.47 -10.15 -8.56
N SER A 138 -56.64 -9.12 -8.29
CA SER A 138 -56.99 -8.04 -7.34
C SER A 138 -56.13 -6.77 -7.51
N ARG A 139 -56.78 -5.63 -7.76
CA ARG A 139 -56.15 -4.30 -7.89
C ARG A 139 -55.54 -3.75 -6.59
N ALA A 140 -54.33 -3.17 -6.67
CA ALA A 140 -53.82 -2.20 -5.70
C ALA A 140 -52.93 -1.13 -6.37
N GLN A 141 -53.47 0.09 -6.46
CA GLN A 141 -52.87 1.40 -6.80
C GLN A 141 -51.46 1.45 -7.44
N GLU A 142 -51.43 1.89 -8.70
CA GLU A 142 -50.22 2.35 -9.38
C GLU A 142 -49.66 3.64 -8.72
N ASN A 143 -48.38 3.62 -8.37
CA ASN A 143 -47.57 4.82 -8.17
C ASN A 143 -46.53 4.86 -9.29
N PRO A 144 -46.46 5.92 -10.12
CA PRO A 144 -45.48 6.02 -11.19
C PRO A 144 -44.09 6.36 -10.61
N ILE A 145 -43.33 5.31 -10.28
CA ILE A 145 -41.88 5.37 -10.05
C ILE A 145 -41.22 4.79 -11.30
N GLY A 146 -40.16 5.46 -11.78
CA GLY A 146 -39.64 5.31 -13.14
C GLY A 146 -39.23 3.90 -13.57
N GLU A 147 -39.20 3.72 -14.89
CA GLU A 147 -38.77 2.48 -15.54
C GLU A 147 -37.33 2.12 -15.11
N ASN A 148 -37.02 0.82 -14.99
CA ASN A 148 -35.67 0.37 -14.68
C ASN A 148 -34.78 0.56 -15.91
N GLU A 149 -34.11 1.70 -16.01
CA GLU A 149 -32.95 1.84 -16.88
C GLU A 149 -31.92 0.77 -16.51
N LYS A 150 -31.67 -0.18 -17.43
CA LYS A 150 -30.60 -1.15 -17.29
C LYS A 150 -29.28 -0.45 -17.55
N GLU A 151 -28.29 -0.71 -16.70
CA GLU A 151 -26.92 -0.20 -16.89
C GLU A 151 -26.42 -0.54 -18.32
N PRO A 152 -25.86 0.44 -19.06
CA PRO A 152 -25.52 0.23 -20.47
C PRO A 152 -24.40 -0.79 -20.62
N MET A 153 -24.66 -1.86 -21.40
CA MET A 153 -23.71 -2.95 -21.65
C MET A 153 -22.56 -2.51 -22.58
N ARG A 154 -21.59 -1.82 -22.01
CA ARG A 154 -20.37 -1.34 -22.68
C ARG A 154 -19.55 -2.51 -23.26
N ASN A 155 -19.01 -2.32 -24.46
CA ASN A 155 -18.07 -3.25 -25.11
C ASN A 155 -16.60 -2.78 -24.94
N LEU A 156 -15.63 -3.59 -25.39
CA LEU A 156 -14.20 -3.27 -25.28
C LEU A 156 -13.78 -1.98 -26.02
N ASN A 157 -14.41 -1.68 -27.16
CA ASN A 157 -14.11 -0.48 -27.94
C ASN A 157 -14.71 0.78 -27.28
N ASP A 158 -15.88 0.68 -26.66
CA ASP A 158 -16.45 1.76 -25.84
C ASP A 158 -15.49 2.12 -24.70
N ILE A 159 -15.03 1.11 -23.93
CA ILE A 159 -14.10 1.32 -22.82
C ILE A 159 -12.77 1.90 -23.30
N LYS A 160 -12.23 1.44 -24.43
CA LYS A 160 -11.04 2.05 -25.06
C LYS A 160 -11.26 3.52 -25.43
N LYS A 161 -12.45 3.89 -25.93
CA LYS A 161 -12.81 5.27 -26.27
C LYS A 161 -12.91 6.14 -25.02
N LEU A 162 -13.62 5.69 -23.98
CA LEU A 162 -13.71 6.35 -22.67
C LEU A 162 -12.30 6.65 -22.09
N ILE A 163 -11.42 5.65 -22.12
CA ILE A 163 -10.04 5.82 -21.64
C ILE A 163 -9.24 6.78 -22.54
N ALA A 164 -9.37 6.68 -23.86
CA ALA A 164 -8.63 7.54 -24.79
C ALA A 164 -9.01 9.03 -24.67
N GLU A 165 -10.29 9.35 -24.50
CA GLU A 165 -10.84 10.72 -24.47
C GLU A 165 -10.71 11.42 -23.10
N SER A 166 -10.29 10.69 -22.06
CA SER A 166 -10.08 11.21 -20.68
C SER A 166 -8.78 12.03 -20.49
N ASP A 167 -8.67 12.73 -19.36
CA ASP A 167 -7.46 13.48 -18.96
C ASP A 167 -6.39 12.61 -18.25
N LEU A 168 -6.56 11.29 -18.25
CA LEU A 168 -5.66 10.33 -17.60
C LEU A 168 -4.24 10.35 -18.21
N SER A 169 -3.23 10.03 -17.39
CA SER A 169 -1.85 9.94 -17.89
C SER A 169 -1.69 8.79 -18.90
N GLU A 170 -0.78 8.95 -19.86
CA GLU A 170 -0.58 7.93 -20.92
C GLU A 170 -0.24 6.54 -20.35
N TRP A 171 0.46 6.49 -19.20
CA TRP A 171 0.74 5.24 -18.49
C TRP A 171 -0.54 4.61 -17.93
N VAL A 172 -1.43 5.41 -17.32
CA VAL A 172 -2.74 4.92 -16.86
C VAL A 172 -3.55 4.42 -18.06
N LYS A 173 -3.63 5.18 -19.16
CA LYS A 173 -4.34 4.77 -20.38
C LYS A 173 -3.83 3.44 -20.94
N GLU A 174 -2.50 3.29 -21.09
CA GLU A 174 -1.86 2.07 -21.58
C GLU A 174 -2.21 0.86 -20.70
N LYS A 175 -2.07 0.98 -19.36
CA LYS A 175 -2.31 -0.15 -18.46
C LYS A 175 -3.80 -0.47 -18.29
N SER A 176 -4.69 0.51 -18.30
CA SER A 176 -6.14 0.27 -18.26
C SER A 176 -6.60 -0.50 -19.50
N VAL A 177 -6.17 -0.08 -20.71
CA VAL A 177 -6.48 -0.81 -21.95
C VAL A 177 -5.90 -2.23 -21.94
N ALA A 178 -4.72 -2.45 -21.36
CA ALA A 178 -4.15 -3.79 -21.19
C ALA A 178 -5.02 -4.70 -20.28
N VAL A 179 -5.49 -4.19 -19.14
CA VAL A 179 -6.38 -4.96 -18.22
C VAL A 179 -7.70 -5.31 -18.90
N PHE A 180 -8.40 -4.35 -19.52
CA PHE A 180 -9.66 -4.64 -20.20
C PHE A 180 -9.50 -5.56 -21.42
N THR A 181 -8.35 -5.52 -22.09
CA THR A 181 -8.05 -6.45 -23.19
C THR A 181 -7.86 -7.89 -22.68
N LEU A 182 -7.23 -8.09 -21.52
CA LEU A 182 -7.14 -9.42 -20.90
C LEU A 182 -8.51 -9.95 -20.46
N LEU A 183 -9.34 -9.10 -19.84
CA LEU A 183 -10.72 -9.44 -19.44
C LEU A 183 -11.53 -9.86 -20.67
N ALA A 184 -11.58 -9.01 -21.71
CA ALA A 184 -12.32 -9.31 -22.94
C ALA A 184 -11.85 -10.61 -23.63
N GLN A 185 -10.55 -10.92 -23.62
CA GLN A 185 -10.03 -12.18 -24.17
C GLN A 185 -10.45 -13.41 -23.36
N ALA A 186 -10.64 -13.28 -22.04
CA ALA A 186 -11.13 -14.35 -21.19
C ALA A 186 -12.63 -14.57 -21.34
N GLU A 187 -13.40 -13.49 -21.29
CA GLU A 187 -14.86 -13.52 -21.47
C GLU A 187 -15.25 -14.01 -22.87
N ALA A 188 -14.55 -13.58 -23.93
CA ALA A 188 -14.81 -14.03 -25.30
C ALA A 188 -14.57 -15.54 -25.46
N HIS A 189 -13.55 -16.07 -24.78
CA HIS A 189 -13.29 -17.51 -24.74
C HIS A 189 -14.34 -18.27 -23.92
N THR A 190 -14.89 -17.68 -22.86
CA THR A 190 -15.97 -18.25 -22.04
C THR A 190 -17.31 -18.26 -22.78
N HIS A 191 -17.62 -17.21 -23.54
CA HIS A 191 -18.86 -17.09 -24.31
C HIS A 191 -18.80 -17.69 -25.72
N GLY A 192 -17.61 -17.96 -26.25
CA GLY A 192 -17.41 -18.47 -27.62
C GLY A 192 -17.60 -17.42 -28.72
N THR A 193 -17.48 -16.13 -28.37
CA THR A 193 -17.69 -14.98 -29.27
C THR A 193 -16.38 -14.38 -29.76
N LEU A 194 -16.44 -13.45 -30.73
CA LEU A 194 -15.28 -12.64 -31.10
C LEU A 194 -15.05 -11.49 -30.11
N LEU A 195 -13.78 -11.04 -30.00
CA LEU A 195 -13.36 -9.94 -29.11
C LEU A 195 -14.04 -8.60 -29.45
N GLU A 196 -14.54 -8.46 -30.67
CA GLU A 196 -15.22 -7.27 -31.20
C GLU A 196 -16.74 -7.30 -30.95
N GLU A 197 -17.30 -8.49 -30.71
CA GLU A 197 -18.73 -8.72 -30.49
C GLU A 197 -19.10 -8.78 -29.01
N ILE A 198 -18.13 -8.57 -28.12
CA ILE A 198 -18.31 -8.82 -26.69
C ILE A 198 -18.87 -7.63 -25.92
N HIS A 199 -20.05 -7.85 -25.35
CA HIS A 199 -20.59 -7.07 -24.26
C HIS A 199 -20.20 -7.74 -22.93
N PHE A 200 -19.67 -6.97 -21.99
CA PHE A 200 -19.31 -7.52 -20.68
C PHE A 200 -20.55 -7.64 -19.79
N HIS A 201 -20.93 -8.86 -19.41
CA HIS A 201 -22.12 -9.10 -18.58
C HIS A 201 -21.96 -8.71 -17.11
N GLU A 202 -20.75 -8.91 -16.54
CA GLU A 202 -20.46 -8.66 -15.11
C GLU A 202 -19.24 -7.74 -14.90
N VAL A 203 -18.57 -7.30 -15.99
CA VAL A 203 -17.21 -6.69 -15.95
C VAL A 203 -17.15 -5.31 -16.64
N GLY A 204 -18.16 -4.93 -17.40
CA GLY A 204 -18.33 -3.58 -18.00
C GLY A 204 -19.30 -2.70 -17.21
N ALA A 205 -19.78 -3.22 -16.09
CA ALA A 205 -20.48 -2.49 -15.04
C ALA A 205 -19.57 -1.42 -14.44
N ILE A 206 -20.18 -0.39 -13.85
CA ILE A 206 -19.45 0.83 -13.48
C ILE A 206 -18.50 0.59 -12.30
N ASP A 207 -18.82 -0.37 -11.43
CA ASP A 207 -17.94 -0.84 -10.35
C ASP A 207 -16.60 -1.36 -10.87
N SER A 208 -16.61 -2.26 -11.85
CA SER A 208 -15.41 -2.84 -12.46
C SER A 208 -14.58 -1.80 -13.23
N ILE A 209 -15.21 -0.76 -13.77
CA ILE A 209 -14.52 0.37 -14.42
C ILE A 209 -13.81 1.24 -13.37
N VAL A 210 -14.53 1.67 -12.32
CA VAL A 210 -14.02 2.49 -11.22
C VAL A 210 -12.90 1.76 -10.46
N ASP A 211 -13.09 0.48 -10.14
CA ASP A 211 -12.10 -0.36 -9.47
C ASP A 211 -10.81 -0.50 -10.28
N THR A 212 -10.94 -0.80 -11.57
CA THR A 212 -9.78 -1.05 -12.47
C THR A 212 -8.99 0.22 -12.70
N ILE A 213 -9.65 1.28 -13.16
CA ILE A 213 -8.97 2.54 -13.51
C ILE A 213 -8.52 3.26 -12.24
N GLY A 214 -9.31 3.21 -11.16
CA GLY A 214 -8.95 3.74 -9.85
C GLY A 214 -7.72 3.06 -9.25
N SER A 215 -7.59 1.73 -9.35
CA SER A 215 -6.38 1.01 -8.91
C SER A 215 -5.13 1.44 -9.67
N ILE A 216 -5.25 1.67 -10.99
CA ILE A 216 -4.14 2.08 -11.85
C ILE A 216 -3.77 3.55 -11.61
N LEU A 217 -4.77 4.43 -11.45
CA LEU A 217 -4.60 5.81 -11.00
C LEU A 217 -3.86 5.88 -9.65
N ALA A 218 -4.27 5.08 -8.68
CA ALA A 218 -3.66 5.06 -7.35
C ALA A 218 -2.19 4.61 -7.39
N LEU A 219 -1.83 3.68 -8.28
CA LEU A 219 -0.43 3.32 -8.55
C LEU A 219 0.37 4.46 -9.21
N ASP A 220 -0.24 5.20 -10.15
CA ASP A 220 0.40 6.34 -10.84
C ASP A 220 0.65 7.54 -9.90
N LEU A 221 -0.35 7.85 -9.06
CA LEU A 221 -0.30 8.87 -8.01
C LEU A 221 0.70 8.53 -6.89
N LEU A 222 0.88 7.24 -6.59
CA LEU A 222 1.96 6.75 -5.71
C LEU A 222 3.30 6.53 -6.45
N HIS A 223 3.38 6.95 -7.72
CA HIS A 223 4.56 6.91 -8.58
C HIS A 223 5.19 5.52 -8.75
N VAL A 224 4.38 4.47 -8.61
CA VAL A 224 4.82 3.08 -8.78
C VAL A 224 5.12 2.81 -10.25
N ARG A 225 6.28 2.23 -10.52
CA ARG A 225 6.74 1.85 -11.87
C ARG A 225 7.20 0.41 -12.01
N GLN A 226 7.27 -0.34 -10.90
CA GLN A 226 7.45 -1.79 -10.89
C GLN A 226 6.42 -2.41 -9.92
N VAL A 227 5.63 -3.37 -10.39
CA VAL A 227 4.67 -4.10 -9.54
C VAL A 227 5.15 -5.56 -9.44
N HIS A 228 5.07 -6.12 -8.25
CA HIS A 228 5.36 -7.52 -7.96
C HIS A 228 4.17 -8.08 -7.18
N ALA A 229 3.80 -9.34 -7.40
CA ALA A 229 2.67 -9.96 -6.71
C ALA A 229 3.07 -11.28 -6.05
N SER A 230 2.35 -11.68 -4.98
CA SER A 230 2.41 -13.06 -4.51
C SER A 230 1.85 -14.03 -5.56
N PHE A 231 2.04 -15.34 -5.37
CA PHE A 231 1.21 -16.32 -6.08
C PHE A 231 -0.27 -16.13 -5.69
N LEU A 232 -1.20 -16.47 -6.60
CA LEU A 232 -2.64 -16.30 -6.38
C LEU A 232 -3.28 -17.56 -5.79
N PRO A 233 -4.19 -17.44 -4.81
CA PRO A 233 -4.82 -18.61 -4.19
C PRO A 233 -5.82 -19.29 -5.16
N PHE A 234 -5.55 -20.55 -5.46
CA PHE A 234 -6.46 -21.41 -6.23
C PHE A 234 -7.59 -21.90 -5.32
N SER A 235 -8.66 -21.10 -5.23
CA SER A 235 -9.87 -21.38 -4.43
C SER A 235 -10.74 -22.50 -5.02
N SER A 236 -11.63 -23.06 -4.22
CA SER A 236 -12.59 -24.10 -4.64
C SER A 236 -14.00 -23.84 -4.08
N GLY A 237 -14.98 -24.65 -4.51
CA GLY A 237 -16.39 -24.49 -4.16
C GLY A 237 -17.20 -23.94 -5.34
N THR A 238 -18.21 -23.11 -5.05
CA THR A 238 -19.11 -22.53 -6.05
C THR A 238 -19.36 -21.04 -5.80
N VAL A 239 -19.87 -20.34 -6.81
CA VAL A 239 -20.34 -18.96 -6.74
C VAL A 239 -21.68 -18.85 -7.49
N ASN A 240 -22.54 -17.91 -7.09
CA ASN A 240 -23.79 -17.61 -7.79
C ASN A 240 -23.64 -16.25 -8.51
N CYS A 241 -23.94 -16.21 -9.79
CA CYS A 241 -23.72 -15.08 -10.71
C CYS A 241 -24.88 -14.97 -11.72
N MET A 242 -24.82 -14.08 -12.72
CA MET A 242 -25.87 -13.97 -13.73
C MET A 242 -25.99 -15.25 -14.59
N HIS A 243 -24.92 -16.03 -14.66
CA HIS A 243 -24.84 -17.33 -15.33
C HIS A 243 -25.27 -18.50 -14.43
N GLY A 244 -25.85 -18.21 -13.26
CA GLY A 244 -26.29 -19.20 -12.27
C GLY A 244 -25.16 -19.64 -11.33
N VAL A 245 -25.22 -20.90 -10.88
CA VAL A 245 -24.24 -21.47 -9.95
C VAL A 245 -23.06 -22.07 -10.73
N LEU A 246 -21.90 -21.42 -10.66
CA LEU A 246 -20.67 -21.83 -11.31
C LEU A 246 -19.68 -22.47 -10.33
N PRO A 247 -18.81 -23.38 -10.80
CA PRO A 247 -17.65 -23.82 -10.02
C PRO A 247 -16.66 -22.67 -9.80
N VAL A 248 -15.84 -22.78 -8.75
CA VAL A 248 -14.76 -21.84 -8.46
C VAL A 248 -13.40 -22.51 -8.73
N PRO A 249 -12.47 -21.84 -9.44
CA PRO A 249 -12.60 -20.51 -10.06
C PRO A 249 -13.59 -20.50 -11.26
N PRO A 250 -14.39 -19.43 -11.44
CA PRO A 250 -15.30 -19.30 -12.60
C PRO A 250 -14.56 -19.34 -13.93
N PRO A 251 -15.23 -19.64 -15.07
CA PRO A 251 -14.57 -19.88 -16.35
C PRO A 251 -13.65 -18.75 -16.83
N ALA A 252 -14.06 -17.49 -16.70
CA ALA A 252 -13.23 -16.33 -17.08
C ALA A 252 -12.01 -16.20 -16.15
N THR A 253 -12.20 -16.23 -14.82
CA THR A 253 -11.12 -16.26 -13.81
C THR A 253 -10.13 -17.41 -14.08
N PHE A 254 -10.64 -18.62 -14.33
CA PHE A 254 -9.84 -19.82 -14.61
C PHE A 254 -9.06 -19.69 -15.93
N ARG A 255 -9.65 -19.07 -16.97
CA ARG A 255 -8.96 -18.73 -18.21
C ARG A 255 -7.86 -17.70 -18.00
N LEU A 256 -8.07 -16.72 -17.12
CA LEU A 256 -7.09 -15.70 -16.76
C LEU A 256 -5.88 -16.27 -15.99
N MET A 257 -6.04 -17.39 -15.27
CA MET A 257 -4.92 -18.07 -14.59
C MET A 257 -3.86 -18.66 -15.54
N ILE A 258 -4.12 -18.79 -16.85
CA ILE A 258 -3.12 -19.28 -17.80
C ILE A 258 -1.90 -18.35 -17.83
N GLY A 259 -0.74 -18.88 -17.39
CA GLY A 259 0.53 -18.14 -17.30
C GLY A 259 0.74 -17.39 -15.97
N VAL A 260 -0.18 -17.47 -15.02
CA VAL A 260 -0.07 -16.84 -13.69
C VAL A 260 0.24 -17.91 -12.63
N PRO A 261 1.31 -17.78 -11.83
CA PRO A 261 1.60 -18.72 -10.74
C PRO A 261 0.52 -18.70 -9.64
N VAL A 262 0.07 -19.90 -9.27
CA VAL A 262 -0.96 -20.12 -8.24
C VAL A 262 -0.43 -20.94 -7.06
N CYS A 263 -1.03 -20.75 -5.90
CA CYS A 263 -0.77 -21.48 -4.66
C CYS A 263 -2.08 -22.10 -4.11
N PRO A 264 -2.02 -23.05 -3.16
CA PRO A 264 -3.22 -23.50 -2.46
C PRO A 264 -3.91 -22.34 -1.72
N ALA A 265 -5.24 -22.27 -1.78
CA ALA A 265 -6.00 -21.28 -1.02
C ALA A 265 -5.85 -21.46 0.51
N PRO A 266 -6.12 -20.40 1.31
CA PRO A 266 -6.15 -20.48 2.77
C PRO A 266 -7.07 -21.59 3.29
N LYS A 267 -6.76 -22.13 4.48
CA LYS A 267 -7.62 -23.12 5.14
C LYS A 267 -9.01 -22.54 5.43
N GLY A 268 -10.03 -23.39 5.26
CA GLY A 268 -11.43 -23.01 5.37
C GLY A 268 -11.98 -22.12 4.23
N ALA A 269 -11.16 -21.67 3.28
CA ALA A 269 -11.61 -20.83 2.18
C ALA A 269 -12.46 -21.62 1.17
N THR A 270 -13.69 -21.16 0.94
CA THR A 270 -14.58 -21.70 -0.10
C THR A 270 -15.31 -20.56 -0.81
N GLY A 271 -15.62 -20.76 -2.10
CA GLY A 271 -16.07 -19.69 -2.98
C GLY A 271 -14.91 -18.84 -3.52
N GLU A 272 -15.21 -17.95 -4.46
CA GLU A 272 -14.18 -17.18 -5.18
C GLU A 272 -13.40 -16.22 -4.25
N LEU A 273 -12.06 -16.35 -4.25
CA LEU A 273 -11.11 -15.42 -3.61
C LEU A 273 -10.42 -14.48 -4.60
N VAL A 274 -10.37 -14.87 -5.87
CA VAL A 274 -9.67 -14.21 -6.97
C VAL A 274 -10.72 -13.89 -8.01
N THR A 275 -11.10 -12.64 -8.18
CA THR A 275 -12.12 -12.23 -9.17
C THR A 275 -11.52 -12.02 -10.55
N PRO A 276 -12.30 -11.98 -11.65
CA PRO A 276 -11.80 -11.69 -13.00
C PRO A 276 -11.02 -10.36 -13.05
N THR A 277 -11.56 -9.32 -12.44
CA THR A 277 -10.95 -7.98 -12.32
C THR A 277 -9.65 -8.04 -11.52
N GLY A 278 -9.66 -8.72 -10.36
CA GLY A 278 -8.49 -8.87 -9.49
C GLY A 278 -7.31 -9.58 -10.16
N ILE A 279 -7.55 -10.70 -10.85
CA ILE A 279 -6.48 -11.39 -11.58
C ILE A 279 -6.00 -10.61 -12.80
N SER A 280 -6.89 -9.89 -13.50
CA SER A 280 -6.51 -9.13 -14.70
C SER A 280 -5.64 -7.92 -14.38
N LEU A 281 -5.94 -7.22 -13.28
CA LEU A 281 -5.09 -6.16 -12.72
C LEU A 281 -3.67 -6.67 -12.47
N VAL A 282 -3.50 -7.71 -11.64
CA VAL A 282 -2.15 -8.23 -11.33
C VAL A 282 -1.47 -8.86 -12.55
N LYS A 283 -2.21 -9.47 -13.49
CA LYS A 283 -1.66 -10.07 -14.71
C LYS A 283 -1.16 -9.03 -15.72
N ALA A 284 -1.78 -7.86 -15.81
CA ALA A 284 -1.31 -6.76 -16.67
C ALA A 284 -0.16 -5.96 -16.03
N LEU A 285 -0.14 -5.85 -14.70
CA LEU A 285 0.75 -4.95 -13.97
C LEU A 285 2.01 -5.64 -13.42
N ALA A 286 1.91 -6.87 -12.93
CA ALA A 286 3.01 -7.52 -12.21
C ALA A 286 4.15 -7.95 -13.15
N SER A 287 5.34 -7.44 -12.86
CA SER A 287 6.60 -7.79 -13.55
C SER A 287 7.18 -9.12 -13.10
N THR A 288 6.92 -9.54 -11.86
CA THR A 288 7.20 -10.90 -11.35
C THR A 288 6.13 -11.36 -10.36
N PHE A 289 6.03 -12.67 -10.20
CA PHE A 289 5.21 -13.33 -9.18
C PHE A 289 6.10 -14.13 -8.20
N GLY A 290 5.75 -14.14 -6.92
CA GLY A 290 6.48 -14.86 -5.86
C GLY A 290 6.92 -13.93 -4.73
N GLU A 291 8.18 -14.06 -4.30
CA GLU A 291 8.78 -13.10 -3.36
C GLU A 291 9.13 -11.78 -4.07
N PRO A 292 9.02 -10.62 -3.39
CA PRO A 292 9.46 -9.35 -3.94
C PRO A 292 11.00 -9.27 -4.00
N PRO A 293 11.58 -8.49 -4.93
CA PRO A 293 12.99 -8.14 -4.85
C PRO A 293 13.29 -7.33 -3.57
N PRO A 294 14.54 -7.30 -3.08
CA PRO A 294 14.91 -6.49 -1.92
C PRO A 294 14.49 -5.02 -2.08
N PHE A 295 13.78 -4.49 -1.07
CA PHE A 295 13.28 -3.13 -1.04
C PHE A 295 13.05 -2.65 0.40
N ILE A 296 12.92 -1.34 0.59
CA ILE A 296 12.53 -0.70 1.85
C ILE A 296 11.07 -0.24 1.70
N PRO A 297 10.09 -1.00 2.22
CA PRO A 297 8.74 -0.50 2.46
C PRO A 297 8.73 0.86 3.16
N THR A 298 8.15 1.84 2.50
CA THR A 298 7.92 3.21 2.99
C THR A 298 6.47 3.40 3.43
N HIS A 299 5.55 2.75 2.71
CA HIS A 299 4.10 2.78 2.91
C HIS A 299 3.56 1.35 2.84
N THR A 300 2.47 1.08 3.56
CA THR A 300 1.74 -0.19 3.52
C THR A 300 0.25 0.09 3.66
N GLY A 301 -0.60 -0.67 2.97
CA GLY A 301 -2.04 -0.58 3.11
C GLY A 301 -2.73 -1.95 3.01
N VAL A 302 -3.93 -2.05 3.59
CA VAL A 302 -4.73 -3.27 3.66
C VAL A 302 -6.11 -3.02 3.06
N GLY A 303 -6.46 -3.77 2.02
CA GLY A 303 -7.76 -3.70 1.35
C GLY A 303 -8.64 -4.89 1.74
N ALA A 304 -9.89 -4.64 2.11
CA ALA A 304 -10.77 -5.67 2.65
C ALA A 304 -11.83 -6.14 1.65
N GLY A 305 -11.90 -7.45 1.41
CA GLY A 305 -12.88 -8.06 0.51
C GLY A 305 -14.26 -8.25 1.16
N THR A 306 -15.31 -8.38 0.35
CA THR A 306 -16.69 -8.44 0.85
C THR A 306 -16.96 -9.66 1.75
N LYS A 307 -16.59 -10.88 1.32
CA LYS A 307 -16.81 -12.14 2.07
C LYS A 307 -16.05 -12.15 3.40
N ASP A 308 -16.55 -12.93 4.36
CA ASP A 308 -15.92 -13.21 5.65
C ASP A 308 -15.69 -14.71 5.83
N PHE A 309 -14.55 -15.08 6.42
CA PHE A 309 -14.16 -16.48 6.65
C PHE A 309 -13.78 -16.71 8.12
N PRO A 310 -14.17 -17.84 8.74
CA PRO A 310 -13.87 -18.10 10.16
C PRO A 310 -12.38 -18.27 10.47
N GLU A 311 -11.59 -18.78 9.52
CA GLU A 311 -10.19 -19.18 9.75
C GLU A 311 -9.14 -18.15 9.28
N HIS A 312 -9.51 -17.17 8.46
CA HIS A 312 -8.58 -16.17 7.90
C HIS A 312 -9.29 -14.85 7.56
N ALA A 313 -8.52 -13.77 7.41
CA ALA A 313 -9.04 -12.48 6.96
C ALA A 313 -9.05 -12.41 5.43
N ASN A 314 -10.18 -12.03 4.83
CA ASN A 314 -10.30 -11.76 3.40
C ASN A 314 -9.72 -10.37 3.07
N ILE A 315 -8.41 -10.30 2.87
CA ILE A 315 -7.67 -9.05 2.64
C ILE A 315 -6.61 -9.23 1.56
N VAL A 316 -6.36 -8.15 0.80
CA VAL A 316 -5.11 -7.96 0.05
C VAL A 316 -4.23 -6.99 0.83
N ARG A 317 -2.91 -7.17 0.79
CA ARG A 317 -1.96 -6.23 1.42
C ARG A 317 -1.03 -5.66 0.36
N VAL A 318 -0.78 -4.36 0.41
CA VAL A 318 0.15 -3.67 -0.49
C VAL A 318 1.29 -3.08 0.34
N ALA A 319 2.53 -3.24 -0.12
CA ALA A 319 3.71 -2.60 0.44
C ALA A 319 4.47 -1.84 -0.66
N ILE A 320 4.65 -0.54 -0.49
CA ILE A 320 5.24 0.36 -1.49
C ILE A 320 6.53 0.96 -0.96
N GLY A 321 7.58 0.94 -1.77
CA GLY A 321 8.90 1.36 -1.32
C GLY A 321 9.97 1.49 -2.39
N MET A 322 11.15 1.91 -1.95
CA MET A 322 12.32 2.05 -2.79
C MET A 322 13.04 0.71 -2.91
N LYS A 323 13.35 0.29 -4.14
CA LYS A 323 14.17 -0.89 -4.40
C LYS A 323 15.54 -0.74 -3.76
N VAL A 324 16.09 -1.84 -3.23
CA VAL A 324 17.43 -1.89 -2.64
C VAL A 324 18.32 -2.76 -3.51
N ASP A 325 19.55 -2.31 -3.77
CA ASP A 325 20.60 -3.15 -4.33
C ASP A 325 20.87 -4.34 -3.39
N PRO A 326 20.76 -5.61 -3.83
CA PRO A 326 21.04 -6.77 -2.99
C PRO A 326 22.46 -6.79 -2.39
N MET A 327 23.41 -6.00 -2.91
CA MET A 327 24.76 -5.84 -2.38
C MET A 327 24.89 -4.70 -1.35
N ALA A 328 23.83 -3.93 -1.08
CA ALA A 328 23.82 -2.87 -0.08
C ALA A 328 23.93 -3.45 1.33
N THR A 329 25.08 -3.22 1.98
CA THR A 329 25.36 -3.78 3.31
C THR A 329 24.47 -3.13 4.39
N ALA A 330 23.74 -3.98 5.10
CA ALA A 330 22.57 -3.59 5.89
C ALA A 330 22.85 -2.53 6.98
N LYS A 331 21.94 -1.55 7.10
CA LYS A 331 21.88 -0.61 8.22
C LYS A 331 20.45 -0.47 8.74
N SER A 332 20.36 -0.49 10.07
CA SER A 332 19.25 -0.06 10.94
C SER A 332 17.94 0.34 10.24
N TYR A 333 16.97 -0.58 10.24
CA TYR A 333 15.60 -0.27 9.82
C TYR A 333 14.89 0.46 10.98
N VAL A 334 14.47 1.71 10.76
CA VAL A 334 13.57 2.45 11.67
C VAL A 334 12.17 2.37 11.08
N ASN A 335 11.18 1.96 11.87
CA ASN A 335 9.80 1.74 11.40
C ASN A 335 9.15 3.06 10.91
N PRO A 336 8.78 3.18 9.61
CA PRO A 336 8.15 4.38 9.07
C PRO A 336 6.77 4.69 9.66
N ALA A 337 6.06 3.69 10.20
CA ALA A 337 4.69 3.81 10.69
C ALA A 337 4.48 4.82 11.84
N ILE A 338 5.57 5.33 12.44
CA ILE A 338 5.52 6.39 13.46
C ILE A 338 5.32 7.79 12.83
N ARG A 339 5.41 7.95 11.49
CA ARG A 339 5.21 9.23 10.77
C ARG A 339 3.83 9.44 10.11
N LEU A 340 2.79 8.68 10.47
CA LEU A 340 1.41 8.91 9.99
C LEU A 340 0.43 9.40 11.09
N ALA A 341 0.85 10.44 11.80
CA ALA A 341 -0.08 11.39 12.42
C ALA A 341 0.07 12.76 11.71
N LYS A 342 -0.44 12.87 10.47
CA LYS A 342 -0.50 14.13 9.71
C LYS A 342 -1.44 15.13 10.40
N ARG A 343 -0.95 15.87 11.40
CA ARG A 343 -1.54 17.16 11.78
C ARG A 343 -1.17 18.18 10.70
N LYS A 344 -2.15 18.98 10.29
CA LYS A 344 -1.98 20.06 9.31
C LYS A 344 -0.92 21.06 9.79
N ASP A 345 -0.05 21.47 8.87
CA ASP A 345 0.63 22.78 8.82
C ASP A 345 1.15 23.32 10.16
N ALA A 346 1.84 22.47 10.91
CA ALA A 346 2.69 22.91 12.00
C ALA A 346 3.94 23.59 11.41
N SER A 347 3.85 24.91 11.18
CA SER A 347 5.01 25.75 10.91
C SER A 347 5.90 25.79 12.16
N TYR A 348 6.83 24.85 12.27
CA TYR A 348 7.74 24.76 13.39
C TYR A 348 8.70 25.96 13.40
N PRO A 349 8.92 26.63 14.54
CA PRO A 349 9.78 27.82 14.64
C PRO A 349 11.29 27.49 14.61
N PHE A 350 11.68 26.39 13.97
CA PHE A 350 13.05 25.89 13.88
C PHE A 350 13.28 25.18 12.53
N GLU A 351 14.52 25.25 12.03
CA GLU A 351 14.92 24.66 10.76
C GLU A 351 15.27 23.17 10.92
N MET A 352 15.13 22.40 9.83
CA MET A 352 15.44 20.97 9.77
C MET A 352 16.39 20.69 8.60
N GLU A 353 17.56 20.13 8.86
CA GLU A 353 18.53 19.70 7.84
C GLU A 353 18.91 18.22 8.00
N LYS A 354 19.56 17.64 6.98
CA LYS A 354 20.22 16.33 7.07
C LYS A 354 21.72 16.52 7.21
N VAL A 355 22.30 15.87 8.22
CA VAL A 355 23.75 15.88 8.49
C VAL A 355 24.25 14.46 8.69
N VAL A 356 25.56 14.28 8.60
CA VAL A 356 26.21 12.97 8.62
C VAL A 356 27.12 12.87 9.83
N ILE A 357 26.98 11.81 10.60
CA ILE A 357 27.99 11.37 11.56
C ILE A 357 28.89 10.35 10.87
N LEU A 358 30.17 10.67 10.77
CA LEU A 358 31.23 9.73 10.43
C LEU A 358 31.89 9.23 11.71
N GLU A 359 32.16 7.94 11.82
CA GLU A 359 32.87 7.36 12.95
C GLU A 359 33.98 6.41 12.51
N THR A 360 35.13 6.43 13.19
CA THR A 360 36.16 5.41 13.03
C THR A 360 36.82 5.04 14.35
N ASN A 361 37.26 3.78 14.47
CA ASN A 361 37.88 3.24 15.67
C ASN A 361 39.36 3.02 15.41
N VAL A 362 40.22 3.49 16.32
CA VAL A 362 41.67 3.48 16.14
C VAL A 362 42.37 3.01 17.42
N ASP A 363 43.13 1.92 17.36
CA ASP A 363 43.84 1.29 18.49
C ASP A 363 45.37 1.22 18.33
N ASP A 364 45.91 1.81 17.26
CA ASP A 364 47.33 1.77 16.89
C ASP A 364 47.93 3.14 16.49
N LEU A 365 47.18 4.23 16.64
CA LEU A 365 47.60 5.59 16.32
C LEU A 365 48.01 6.39 17.57
N ASN A 366 49.02 7.25 17.43
CA ASN A 366 49.40 8.20 18.48
C ASN A 366 48.25 9.21 18.74
N PRO A 367 47.75 9.37 19.99
CA PRO A 367 46.69 10.31 20.34
C PRO A 367 46.94 11.77 19.90
N GLN A 368 48.19 12.21 19.79
CA GLN A 368 48.54 13.54 19.27
C GLN A 368 48.02 13.76 17.83
N ILE A 369 48.03 12.71 17.00
CA ILE A 369 47.51 12.76 15.62
C ILE A 369 45.98 12.87 15.63
N VAL A 370 45.30 12.18 16.56
CA VAL A 370 43.83 12.29 16.71
C VAL A 370 43.43 13.73 17.08
N GLY A 371 44.21 14.39 17.95
CA GLY A 371 44.06 15.82 18.25
C GLY A 371 44.24 16.70 17.00
N TYR A 372 45.38 16.57 16.31
CA TYR A 372 45.69 17.32 15.08
C TYR A 372 44.63 17.16 13.98
N VAL A 373 44.15 15.93 13.74
CA VAL A 373 43.08 15.67 12.76
C VAL A 373 41.77 16.32 13.19
N SER A 374 41.43 16.31 14.48
CA SER A 374 40.23 16.98 14.99
C SER A 374 40.29 18.50 14.77
N GLU A 375 41.40 19.14 15.12
CA GLU A 375 41.63 20.58 14.92
C GLU A 375 41.65 20.96 13.44
N ARG A 376 42.29 20.15 12.59
CA ARG A 376 42.33 20.36 11.14
C ARG A 376 40.94 20.27 10.49
N LEU A 377 40.11 19.30 10.87
CA LEU A 377 38.76 19.14 10.31
C LEU A 377 37.81 20.28 10.71
N LEU A 378 37.98 20.85 11.91
CA LEU A 378 37.23 22.02 12.37
C LEU A 378 37.72 23.33 11.72
N SER A 379 39.03 23.58 11.73
CA SER A 379 39.63 24.81 11.16
C SER A 379 39.47 24.92 9.64
N SER A 380 39.48 23.80 8.92
CA SER A 380 39.17 23.75 7.48
C SER A 380 37.67 23.89 7.15
N HIS A 381 36.80 24.02 8.16
CA HIS A 381 35.33 24.12 8.02
C HIS A 381 34.68 22.92 7.30
N LEU A 382 35.35 21.76 7.29
CA LEU A 382 34.80 20.51 6.76
C LEU A 382 33.84 19.86 7.77
N ALA A 383 34.22 19.87 9.05
CA ALA A 383 33.38 19.37 10.14
C ALA A 383 32.52 20.49 10.76
N LEU A 384 31.28 20.13 11.11
CA LEU A 384 30.38 20.90 11.95
C LEU A 384 30.69 20.71 13.45
N ASP A 385 31.19 19.53 13.82
CA ASP A 385 31.65 19.16 15.16
C ASP A 385 32.59 17.93 15.09
N VAL A 386 33.49 17.76 16.05
CA VAL A 386 34.37 16.59 16.18
C VAL A 386 34.54 16.22 17.65
N TRP A 387 34.20 14.98 18.02
CA TRP A 387 34.41 14.45 19.37
C TRP A 387 35.09 13.09 19.37
N GLN A 388 35.65 12.74 20.53
CA GLN A 388 36.43 11.53 20.73
C GLN A 388 35.84 10.75 21.91
N ARG A 389 35.64 9.44 21.76
CA ARG A 389 35.20 8.56 22.85
C ARG A 389 36.27 7.48 23.11
N PRO A 390 36.78 7.32 24.34
CA PRO A 390 37.65 6.19 24.67
C PRO A 390 36.86 4.89 24.57
N ILE A 391 37.47 3.87 23.98
CA ILE A 391 36.86 2.54 23.77
C ILE A 391 37.84 1.42 24.10
N GLN A 392 37.31 0.29 24.54
CA GLN A 392 38.08 -0.95 24.69
C GLN A 392 37.95 -1.79 23.42
N MET A 393 39.08 -2.18 22.83
CA MET A 393 39.14 -2.96 21.59
C MET A 393 39.76 -4.35 21.80
N LYS A 394 39.60 -5.21 20.79
CA LYS A 394 40.07 -6.61 20.76
C LYS A 394 41.56 -6.72 21.12
N LYS A 395 41.96 -7.88 21.66
CA LYS A 395 43.31 -8.11 22.22
C LYS A 395 43.67 -7.15 23.39
N ASN A 396 42.66 -6.72 24.15
CA ASN A 396 42.78 -5.81 25.31
C ASN A 396 43.47 -4.46 24.99
N ARG A 397 43.30 -3.95 23.78
CA ARG A 397 43.88 -2.65 23.38
C ARG A 397 42.94 -1.49 23.72
N PRO A 398 43.42 -0.42 24.40
CA PRO A 398 42.68 0.83 24.45
C PRO A 398 42.69 1.47 23.06
N GLY A 399 41.60 2.13 22.68
CA GLY A 399 41.49 2.86 21.43
C GLY A 399 40.56 4.07 21.54
N VAL A 400 40.45 4.83 20.46
CA VAL A 400 39.57 5.99 20.35
C VAL A 400 38.57 5.78 19.23
N CYS A 401 37.29 6.03 19.51
CA CYS A 401 36.26 6.24 18.50
C CYS A 401 36.23 7.74 18.16
N LEU A 402 36.92 8.12 17.08
CA LEU A 402 36.86 9.47 16.51
C LEU A 402 35.54 9.62 15.75
N SER A 403 34.81 10.69 16.06
CA SER A 403 33.44 10.91 15.59
C SER A 403 33.31 12.33 15.06
N ILE A 404 32.80 12.49 13.84
CA ILE A 404 32.76 13.75 13.09
C ILE A 404 31.33 14.01 12.64
N LEU A 405 30.76 15.17 12.95
CA LEU A 405 29.52 15.65 12.34
C LEU A 405 29.86 16.53 11.14
N CYS A 406 29.24 16.31 9.99
CA CYS A 406 29.47 17.09 8.77
C CYS A 406 28.21 17.22 7.91
N ARG A 407 28.27 18.06 6.88
CA ARG A 407 27.26 18.10 5.81
C ARG A 407 27.63 17.12 4.69
N MET A 408 26.63 16.62 3.96
CA MET A 408 26.80 15.55 2.96
C MET A 408 27.77 15.94 1.83
N GLU A 409 27.90 17.22 1.53
CA GLU A 409 28.73 17.74 0.43
C GLU A 409 30.23 17.77 0.78
N ARG A 410 30.58 17.69 2.07
CA ARG A 410 31.97 17.68 2.57
C ARG A 410 32.50 16.30 2.91
N GLU A 411 31.67 15.26 2.77
CA GLU A 411 31.95 13.93 3.28
C GLU A 411 33.19 13.29 2.62
N GLN A 412 33.39 13.49 1.31
CA GLN A 412 34.56 12.98 0.59
C GLN A 412 35.88 13.60 1.09
N GLU A 413 35.92 14.92 1.32
CA GLU A 413 37.11 15.64 1.80
C GLU A 413 37.53 15.14 3.20
N ILE A 414 36.54 14.76 4.03
CA ILE A 414 36.76 14.19 5.35
C ILE A 414 37.24 12.73 5.25
N PHE A 415 36.67 11.91 4.35
CA PHE A 415 37.19 10.56 4.08
C PHE A 415 38.65 10.61 3.62
N GLU A 416 38.98 11.46 2.65
CA GLU A 416 40.36 11.60 2.17
C GLU A 416 41.32 12.09 3.27
N THR A 417 40.87 12.99 4.15
CA THR A 417 41.66 13.41 5.31
C THR A 417 41.88 12.24 6.29
N LEU A 418 40.82 11.51 6.64
CA LEU A 418 40.90 10.40 7.61
C LEU A 418 41.75 9.22 7.10
N PHE A 419 41.65 8.86 5.82
CA PHE A 419 42.47 7.78 5.22
C PHE A 419 43.93 8.16 4.97
N ARG A 420 44.28 9.46 4.98
CA ARG A 420 45.68 9.95 4.82
C ARG A 420 46.37 10.20 6.16
N GLU A 421 45.63 10.75 7.13
CA GLU A 421 46.19 11.25 8.39
C GLU A 421 45.97 10.27 9.57
N THR A 422 45.25 9.16 9.38
CA THR A 422 45.02 8.13 10.43
C THR A 422 45.32 6.72 9.89
N SER A 423 45.53 5.76 10.79
CA SER A 423 45.72 4.34 10.46
C SER A 423 44.44 3.60 10.07
N THR A 424 43.30 4.29 9.91
CA THR A 424 42.02 3.60 9.68
C THR A 424 41.92 2.94 8.31
N LEU A 425 41.38 1.71 8.31
CA LEU A 425 41.00 0.97 7.10
C LEU A 425 39.51 1.10 6.77
N GLY A 426 38.72 1.83 7.58
CA GLY A 426 37.28 1.92 7.36
C GLY A 426 36.57 2.93 8.26
N ILE A 427 35.68 3.70 7.65
CA ILE A 427 34.92 4.79 8.29
C ILE A 427 33.44 4.45 8.17
N ARG A 428 32.72 4.49 9.29
CA ARG A 428 31.28 4.25 9.38
C ARG A 428 30.54 5.56 9.13
N ARG A 429 29.35 5.48 8.54
CA ARG A 429 28.49 6.62 8.18
C ARG A 429 27.08 6.42 8.70
N ILE A 430 26.52 7.43 9.37
CA ILE A 430 25.11 7.51 9.77
C ILE A 430 24.56 8.88 9.32
N ILE A 431 23.48 8.91 8.54
CA ILE A 431 22.74 10.14 8.22
C ILE A 431 21.69 10.36 9.31
N ILE A 432 21.57 11.57 9.82
CA ILE A 432 20.56 11.96 10.82
C ILE A 432 19.81 13.22 10.41
N ASP A 433 18.55 13.34 10.82
CA ASP A 433 17.79 14.59 10.79
C ASP A 433 18.26 15.46 11.97
N ARG A 434 18.63 16.72 11.72
CA ARG A 434 19.01 17.71 12.74
C ARG A 434 18.03 18.88 12.73
N ALA A 435 17.30 19.05 13.83
CA ALA A 435 16.64 20.31 14.16
C ALA A 435 17.69 21.34 14.62
N PHE A 436 17.59 22.57 14.15
CA PHE A 436 18.46 23.68 14.59
C PHE A 436 17.73 25.02 14.54
N LEU A 437 18.22 25.97 15.33
CA LEU A 437 17.70 27.33 15.36
C LEU A 437 18.44 28.22 14.37
N HIS A 438 17.71 29.14 13.74
CA HIS A 438 18.34 30.24 13.02
C HIS A 438 19.20 31.04 14.00
N ARG A 439 20.39 31.46 13.57
CA ARG A 439 21.33 32.22 14.43
C ARG A 439 22.07 33.30 13.67
N LYS A 440 22.24 34.45 14.32
CA LYS A 440 23.01 35.59 13.82
C LYS A 440 24.21 35.83 14.74
N VAL A 441 25.26 36.42 14.19
CA VAL A 441 26.39 36.95 14.99
C VAL A 441 26.24 38.46 15.02
N VAL A 442 26.18 39.02 16.22
CA VAL A 442 26.06 40.47 16.48
C VAL A 442 27.36 40.93 17.15
N GLN A 443 27.85 42.12 16.81
CA GLN A 443 29.05 42.71 17.39
C GLN A 443 28.66 43.70 18.49
N VAL A 444 28.91 43.33 19.75
CA VAL A 444 28.48 44.10 20.92
C VAL A 444 29.67 44.84 21.54
N PRO A 445 29.60 46.17 21.74
CA PRO A 445 30.70 46.95 22.33
C PRO A 445 30.74 46.75 23.86
N ALA A 446 31.69 45.96 24.35
CA ALA A 446 31.84 45.64 25.77
C ALA A 446 33.30 45.73 26.24
N PHE A 447 33.53 46.30 27.44
CA PHE A 447 34.86 46.48 28.04
C PHE A 447 35.90 47.16 27.12
N GLY A 448 35.44 48.07 26.24
CA GLY A 448 36.30 48.78 25.27
C GLY A 448 36.70 47.96 24.03
N ARG A 449 36.09 46.79 23.80
CA ARG A 449 36.33 45.91 22.65
C ARG A 449 35.01 45.55 21.97
N SER A 450 35.07 45.13 20.71
CA SER A 450 33.94 44.45 20.06
C SER A 450 33.94 42.97 20.45
N VAL A 451 32.78 42.46 20.88
CA VAL A 451 32.58 41.05 21.22
C VAL A 451 31.57 40.45 20.25
N ASP A 452 31.95 39.39 19.54
CA ASP A 452 31.02 38.62 18.74
C ASP A 452 30.08 37.84 19.67
N VAL A 453 28.76 37.97 19.45
CA VAL A 453 27.73 37.28 20.21
C VAL A 453 26.83 36.50 19.27
N LYS A 454 26.72 35.20 19.52
CA LYS A 454 25.83 34.29 18.79
C LYS A 454 24.44 34.35 19.42
N VAL A 455 23.48 34.92 18.69
CA VAL A 455 22.07 35.03 19.09
C VAL A 455 21.27 34.00 18.31
N ALA A 456 20.49 33.17 19.00
CA ALA A 456 19.66 32.13 18.40
C ALA A 456 18.16 32.43 18.59
N PHE A 457 17.40 32.20 17.52
CA PHE A 457 16.00 32.60 17.38
C PHE A 457 15.09 31.37 17.24
N LEU A 458 13.94 31.40 17.92
CA LEU A 458 12.85 30.43 17.79
C LEU A 458 11.66 31.15 17.15
N GLY A 459 11.58 31.09 15.82
CA GLY A 459 10.77 32.04 15.05
C GLY A 459 11.39 33.44 15.19
N ASP A 460 10.62 34.41 15.63
CA ASP A 460 11.09 35.78 15.88
C ASP A 460 11.62 36.01 17.32
N GLU A 461 11.37 35.08 18.25
CA GLU A 461 11.81 35.23 19.65
C GLU A 461 13.29 34.87 19.84
N VAL A 462 14.06 35.74 20.52
CA VAL A 462 15.41 35.40 20.99
C VAL A 462 15.30 34.45 22.18
N VAL A 463 15.84 33.23 22.02
CA VAL A 463 15.81 32.20 23.06
C VAL A 463 17.18 31.87 23.64
N ASN A 464 18.27 32.32 23.02
CA ASN A 464 19.61 32.10 23.55
C ASN A 464 20.64 33.12 23.06
N VAL A 465 21.51 33.57 23.97
CA VAL A 465 22.57 34.57 23.74
C VAL A 465 23.89 34.00 24.25
N HIS A 466 24.84 33.77 23.34
CA HIS A 466 26.16 33.18 23.63
C HIS A 466 27.30 34.08 23.15
N PRO A 467 27.91 34.89 24.05
CA PRO A 467 29.13 35.63 23.77
C PRO A 467 30.29 34.70 23.41
N GLU A 468 31.15 35.10 22.46
CA GLU A 468 32.25 34.28 21.98
C GLU A 468 33.31 34.06 23.07
N TYR A 469 33.57 32.79 23.41
CA TYR A 469 34.35 32.38 24.58
C TYR A 469 35.78 32.92 24.52
N ALA A 470 36.37 32.97 23.32
CA ALA A 470 37.72 33.52 23.11
C ALA A 470 37.80 35.02 23.47
N HIS A 471 36.79 35.82 23.11
CA HIS A 471 36.77 37.26 23.35
C HIS A 471 36.54 37.54 24.83
N CYS A 472 35.57 36.86 25.46
CA CYS A 472 35.34 36.97 26.90
C CYS A 472 36.57 36.51 27.72
N THR A 473 37.28 35.47 27.28
CA THR A 473 38.51 34.98 27.95
C THR A 473 39.68 35.96 27.80
N ALA A 474 39.80 36.66 26.66
CA ALA A 474 40.79 37.72 26.49
C ALA A 474 40.51 38.91 27.42
N ILE A 475 39.24 39.37 27.47
CA ILE A 475 38.79 40.45 28.37
C ILE A 475 39.02 40.08 29.84
N ALA A 476 38.62 38.88 30.27
CA ALA A 476 38.79 38.41 31.65
C ALA A 476 40.28 38.40 32.09
N LYS A 477 41.20 38.01 31.20
CA LYS A 477 42.65 38.01 31.45
C LYS A 477 43.24 39.43 31.51
N GLU A 478 42.83 40.31 30.61
CA GLU A 478 43.29 41.70 30.53
C GLU A 478 42.81 42.54 31.73
N GLN A 479 41.50 42.51 31.99
CA GLN A 479 40.82 43.28 33.03
C GLN A 479 40.90 42.62 34.42
N LYS A 480 41.43 41.39 34.51
CA LYS A 480 41.61 40.59 35.74
C LYS A 480 40.30 40.34 36.52
N ILE A 481 39.19 40.19 35.81
CA ILE A 481 37.85 39.94 36.35
C ILE A 481 37.36 38.52 36.03
N PRO A 482 36.46 37.92 36.83
CA PRO A 482 35.94 36.58 36.59
C PRO A 482 35.26 36.43 35.22
N LEU A 483 35.55 35.34 34.51
CA LEU A 483 35.00 35.09 33.16
C LEU A 483 33.47 35.07 33.13
N LEU A 484 32.80 34.53 34.16
CA LEU A 484 31.34 34.54 34.28
C LEU A 484 30.80 35.98 34.30
N GLN A 485 31.42 36.86 35.10
CA GLN A 485 31.03 38.28 35.16
C GLN A 485 31.18 38.98 33.80
N VAL A 486 32.21 38.64 33.01
CA VAL A 486 32.35 39.15 31.63
C VAL A 486 31.21 38.64 30.75
N ILE A 487 30.96 37.33 30.74
CA ILE A 487 29.92 36.69 29.92
C ILE A 487 28.54 37.29 30.23
N ASP A 488 28.18 37.40 31.51
CA ASP A 488 26.86 37.87 31.91
C ASP A 488 26.70 39.38 31.69
N THR A 489 27.78 40.18 31.82
CA THR A 489 27.77 41.60 31.41
C THR A 489 27.53 41.75 29.90
N VAL A 490 28.17 40.92 29.06
CA VAL A 490 27.98 40.98 27.60
C VAL A 490 26.57 40.54 27.21
N LYS A 491 26.00 39.51 27.84
CA LYS A 491 24.60 39.10 27.59
C LYS A 491 23.61 40.25 27.85
N ASN A 492 23.70 40.88 29.02
CA ASN A 492 22.76 41.94 29.41
C ASN A 492 22.81 43.17 28.46
N LEU A 493 23.93 43.41 27.77
CA LEU A 493 24.05 44.45 26.75
C LEU A 493 23.30 44.08 25.46
N VAL A 494 23.29 42.79 25.08
CA VAL A 494 22.59 42.28 23.88
C VAL A 494 21.08 42.49 24.02
N ASP A 495 20.52 42.21 25.20
CA ASP A 495 19.09 42.41 25.49
C ASP A 495 18.68 43.90 25.40
N THR A 496 19.66 44.81 25.48
CA THR A 496 19.46 46.27 25.35
C THR A 496 19.58 46.74 23.89
N GLU A 497 20.40 46.10 23.06
CA GLU A 497 20.57 46.42 21.63
C GLU A 497 19.50 45.78 20.72
N ILE A 498 18.96 44.60 21.08
CA ILE A 498 17.90 43.93 20.28
C ILE A 498 16.50 44.52 20.53
N ALA A 499 16.34 45.32 21.58
CA ALA A 499 15.09 46.00 21.93
C ALA A 499 14.89 47.37 21.23
N GLN A 500 15.68 47.69 20.20
CA GLN A 500 15.66 48.94 19.41
C GLN A 500 15.51 48.68 17.92
#